data_AF-A0A1X7JMR1-F1
#
_entry.id   AF-A0A1X7JMR1-F1
#
_cell.length_a   1.000
_cell.length_b   1.000
_cell.length_c   1.000
_cell.angle_alpha   90.00
_cell.angle_beta   90.00
_cell.angle_gamma   90.00
#
_symmetry.space_group_name_H-M   'P 1'
#
loop_
_entity.id
_entity.type
_entity.pdbx_description
1 polymer ?
#
loop_
_entity_poly.entity_id
_entity_poly.type
_entity_poly.pdbx_seq_one_letter_code
_entity_poly.pdbx_strand_id
1 'polypeptide(L)'
;MTTVQRNKTIFFTDIQQVLKCDIFLFVLDGRVPDEGACFELGIAYTQKFLSESSKQILGLHTDIRASFLDSKLNAMIEEPFHAIFSSPKDLFIFLLE
;
A
#
# COMPACT_ATOMS: atom_id res chain seq x y z
N MET A 1 21.48 -1.27 -21.00
CA MET A 1 21.38 -1.28 -19.52
C MET A 1 21.49 -2.71 -19.04
N THR A 2 22.34 -3.00 -18.05
CA THR A 2 22.44 -4.36 -17.47
C THR A 2 21.25 -4.65 -16.54
N THR A 3 20.95 -5.91 -16.25
CA THR A 3 19.89 -6.30 -15.30
C THR A 3 20.11 -5.67 -13.91
N VAL A 4 21.35 -5.63 -13.43
CA VAL A 4 21.71 -5.01 -12.15
C VAL A 4 21.41 -3.50 -12.16
N GLN A 5 21.77 -2.80 -13.24
CA GLN A 5 21.51 -1.37 -13.35
C GLN A 5 20.00 -1.08 -13.44
N ARG A 6 19.25 -1.93 -14.15
CA ARG A 6 17.79 -1.84 -14.25
C ARG A 6 17.14 -1.97 -12.87
N ASN A 7 17.47 -3.03 -12.14
CA ASN A 7 16.84 -3.31 -10.84
C ASN A 7 17.18 -2.22 -9.81
N LYS A 8 18.41 -1.69 -9.81
CA LYS A 8 18.76 -0.53 -8.99
C LYS A 8 17.92 0.70 -9.33
N THR A 9 17.74 0.96 -10.63
CA THR A 9 16.99 2.12 -11.10
C THR A 9 15.52 2.02 -10.68
N ILE A 10 14.90 0.84 -10.87
CA ILE A 10 13.53 0.56 -10.44
C ILE A 10 13.42 0.77 -8.92
N PHE A 11 14.24 0.06 -8.13
CA PHE A 11 14.24 0.16 -6.68
C PHE A 11 14.35 1.61 -6.18
N PHE A 12 15.34 2.37 -6.66
CA PHE A 12 15.48 3.76 -6.23
C PHE A 12 14.33 4.65 -6.66
N THR A 13 13.77 4.41 -7.85
CA THR A 13 12.62 5.18 -8.33
C THR A 13 11.41 4.94 -7.45
N ASP A 14 11.10 3.68 -7.16
CA ASP A 14 9.92 3.29 -6.38
C ASP A 14 10.03 3.81 -4.94
N ILE A 15 11.20 3.62 -4.28
CA ILE A 15 11.48 4.20 -2.96
C ILE A 15 11.23 5.71 -2.95
N GLN A 16 11.73 6.44 -3.95
CA GLN A 16 11.56 7.89 -4.00
C GLN A 16 10.10 8.30 -4.17
N GLN A 17 9.30 7.57 -4.93
CA GLN A 17 7.87 7.85 -5.07
C GLN A 17 7.11 7.56 -3.78
N VAL A 18 7.39 6.42 -3.13
CA VAL A 18 6.79 6.06 -1.84
C VAL A 18 7.08 7.12 -0.78
N LEU A 19 8.31 7.63 -0.73
CA LEU A 19 8.69 8.67 0.22
C LEU A 19 7.98 10.01 -0.08
N LYS A 20 7.84 10.38 -1.36
CA LYS A 20 7.30 11.68 -1.78
C LYS A 20 5.78 11.79 -1.81
N CYS A 21 5.04 10.69 -1.93
CA CYS A 21 3.59 10.76 -2.08
C CYS A 21 2.89 11.33 -0.84
N ASP A 22 1.75 11.99 -1.00
CA ASP A 22 0.88 12.35 0.14
C ASP A 22 -0.05 11.19 0.51
N ILE A 23 -0.38 10.35 -0.48
CA ILE A 23 -1.26 9.19 -0.33
C ILE A 23 -0.54 7.97 -0.92
N PHE A 24 -0.40 6.92 -0.11
CA PHE A 24 0.02 5.60 -0.52
C PHE A 24 -1.23 4.70 -0.61
N LEU A 25 -1.58 4.27 -1.82
CA LEU A 25 -2.71 3.38 -2.07
C LEU A 25 -2.20 1.98 -2.46
N PHE A 26 -2.55 0.97 -1.67
CA PHE A 26 -2.25 -0.43 -1.95
C PHE A 26 -3.50 -1.15 -2.44
N VAL A 27 -3.51 -1.58 -3.70
CA VAL A 27 -4.49 -2.54 -4.22
C VAL A 27 -4.15 -3.94 -3.69
N LEU A 28 -4.97 -4.43 -2.76
CA LEU A 28 -4.81 -5.70 -2.05
C LEU A 28 -5.33 -6.90 -2.83
N ASP A 29 -5.87 -6.68 -4.03
CA ASP A 29 -6.48 -7.73 -4.85
C ASP A 29 -5.46 -8.80 -5.25
N GLY A 30 -5.92 -10.05 -5.19
CA GLY A 30 -5.10 -11.24 -5.41
C GLY A 30 -5.30 -12.26 -4.31
N ARG A 31 -4.72 -13.44 -4.47
CA ARG A 31 -4.82 -14.51 -3.45
C ARG A 31 -4.07 -14.15 -2.17
N VAL A 32 -2.98 -13.40 -2.29
CA VAL A 32 -2.12 -12.91 -1.21
C VAL A 32 -1.63 -11.52 -1.64
N PRO A 33 -1.48 -10.55 -0.73
CA PRO A 33 -0.87 -9.26 -1.06
C PRO A 33 0.51 -9.43 -1.71
N ASP A 34 0.82 -8.60 -2.69
CA ASP A 34 2.11 -8.62 -3.39
C ASP A 34 3.27 -8.30 -2.42
N GLU A 35 4.34 -9.09 -2.50
CA GLU A 35 5.49 -8.96 -1.59
C GLU A 35 6.27 -7.66 -1.79
N GLY A 36 6.33 -7.16 -3.03
CA GLY A 36 6.95 -5.88 -3.37
C GLY A 36 6.15 -4.71 -2.79
N ALA A 37 4.83 -4.72 -2.98
CA ALA A 37 3.95 -3.71 -2.40
C ALA A 37 3.92 -3.78 -0.85
N CYS A 38 4.06 -4.96 -0.24
CA CYS A 38 4.25 -5.08 1.21
C CYS A 38 5.55 -4.44 1.70
N PHE A 39 6.63 -4.54 0.93
CA PHE A 39 7.89 -3.87 1.25
C PHE A 39 7.72 -2.34 1.19
N GLU A 40 7.04 -1.83 0.16
CA GLU A 40 6.71 -0.41 0.03
C GLU A 40 5.80 0.10 1.16
N LEU A 41 4.81 -0.69 1.58
CA LEU A 41 3.94 -0.39 2.72
C LEU A 41 4.76 -0.17 4.00
N GLY A 42 5.74 -1.04 4.27
CA GLY A 42 6.62 -0.90 5.42
C GLY A 42 7.44 0.40 5.39
N ILE A 43 7.91 0.81 4.22
CA ILE A 43 8.63 2.08 4.03
C ILE A 43 7.69 3.27 4.26
N ALA A 44 6.50 3.25 3.67
CA ALA A 44 5.51 4.31 3.83
C ALA A 44 5.14 4.50 5.31
N TYR A 45 4.84 3.41 6.02
CA TYR A 45 4.51 3.43 7.45
C TYR A 45 5.67 3.93 8.30
N THR A 46 6.87 3.40 8.08
CA THR A 46 8.06 3.81 8.85
C THR A 46 8.39 5.29 8.63
N GLN A 47 8.31 5.77 7.38
CA GLN A 47 8.52 7.19 7.09
C GLN A 47 7.47 8.05 7.78
N LYS A 48 6.20 7.67 7.73
CA LYS A 48 5.12 8.37 8.41
C LYS A 48 5.36 8.44 9.92
N PHE A 49 5.69 7.31 10.54
CA PHE A 49 5.99 7.21 11.97
C PHE A 49 7.18 8.08 12.39
N LEU A 50 8.28 8.06 11.62
CA LEU A 50 9.50 8.80 11.96
C LEU A 50 9.43 10.31 11.69
N SER A 51 8.64 10.73 10.69
CA SER A 51 8.58 12.13 10.26
C SER A 51 7.30 12.86 10.72
N GLU A 52 6.45 12.19 11.48
CA GLU A 52 5.11 12.68 11.88
C GLU A 52 4.31 13.21 10.67
N SER A 53 4.48 12.56 9.52
CA SER A 53 3.87 13.04 8.28
C SER A 53 2.36 12.79 8.26
N SER A 54 1.64 13.65 7.55
CA SER A 54 0.21 13.47 7.25
C SER A 54 -0.05 12.46 6.12
N LYS A 55 0.93 11.62 5.77
CA LYS A 55 0.80 10.66 4.67
C LYS A 55 -0.34 9.69 4.98
N GLN A 56 -1.32 9.62 4.09
CA GLN A 56 -2.40 8.64 4.17
C GLN A 56 -1.94 7.32 3.56
N ILE A 57 -2.20 6.22 4.27
CA ILE A 57 -1.87 4.86 3.83
C ILE A 57 -3.18 4.12 3.75
N LEU A 58 -3.64 3.81 2.54
CA LEU A 58 -4.98 3.31 2.23
C LEU A 58 -4.90 1.98 1.49
N GLY A 59 -5.81 1.06 1.83
CA GLY A 59 -5.96 -0.22 1.14
C GLY A 59 -7.21 -0.23 0.25
N LEU A 60 -7.15 -0.88 -0.90
CA LEU A 60 -8.31 -1.17 -1.74
C LEU A 60 -8.38 -2.67 -2.02
N HIS A 61 -9.44 -3.33 -1.58
CA HIS A 61 -9.64 -4.77 -1.74
C HIS A 61 -11.01 -5.05 -2.38
N THR A 62 -11.04 -5.15 -3.70
CA THR A 62 -12.27 -5.34 -4.48
C THR A 62 -12.61 -6.82 -4.72
N ASP A 63 -11.64 -7.73 -4.57
CA ASP A 63 -11.87 -9.16 -4.79
C ASP A 63 -12.53 -9.84 -3.58
N ILE A 64 -13.86 -9.82 -3.58
CA ILE A 64 -14.73 -10.50 -2.62
C ILE A 64 -14.53 -12.03 -2.53
N ARG A 65 -13.80 -12.66 -3.47
CA ARG A 65 -13.58 -14.12 -3.50
C ARG A 65 -12.32 -14.53 -2.73
N ALA A 66 -11.34 -13.63 -2.62
CA ALA A 66 -10.15 -13.84 -1.80
C ALA A 66 -10.47 -13.70 -0.31
N SER A 67 -11.53 -12.95 0.00
CA SER A 67 -12.14 -12.92 1.33
C SER A 67 -12.99 -14.18 1.52
N PHE A 68 -12.51 -15.14 2.32
CA PHE A 68 -13.49 -15.65 3.30
C PHE A 68 -13.95 -14.40 4.05
N LEU A 69 -15.25 -14.19 4.26
CA LEU A 69 -15.76 -12.96 4.89
C LEU A 69 -15.05 -12.62 6.23
N ASP A 70 -14.35 -13.59 6.83
CA ASP A 70 -13.55 -13.48 8.06
C ASP A 70 -12.04 -13.73 7.90
N SER A 71 -11.50 -13.90 6.69
CA SER A 71 -10.04 -14.02 6.51
C SER A 71 -9.39 -12.66 6.71
N LYS A 72 -9.02 -12.37 7.96
CA LYS A 72 -8.24 -11.20 8.33
C LYS A 72 -6.93 -11.19 7.57
N LEU A 73 -6.50 -10.01 7.13
CA LEU A 73 -5.17 -9.80 6.60
C LEU A 73 -4.14 -10.20 7.67
N ASN A 74 -2.90 -10.46 7.25
CA ASN A 74 -1.83 -10.59 8.22
C ASN A 74 -1.76 -9.28 9.04
N ALA A 75 -1.71 -9.37 10.37
CA ALA A 75 -1.69 -8.19 11.24
C ALA A 75 -0.54 -7.21 10.90
N MET A 76 0.58 -7.71 10.39
CA MET A 76 1.73 -6.90 9.94
C MET A 76 1.44 -6.11 8.66
N ILE A 77 0.41 -6.49 7.90
CA ILE A 77 -0.04 -5.82 6.67
C ILE A 77 -1.27 -4.96 6.97
N GLU A 78 -2.16 -5.38 7.88
CA GLU A 78 -3.39 -4.66 8.21
C GLU A 78 -3.12 -3.39 9.02
N GLU A 79 -2.29 -3.46 10.06
CA GLU A 79 -2.05 -2.37 11.01
C GLU A 79 -1.51 -1.07 10.38
N PRO A 80 -0.62 -1.11 9.35
CA PRO A 80 -0.14 0.11 8.71
C PRO A 80 -1.21 0.98 8.02
N PHE A 81 -2.38 0.42 7.70
CA PHE A 81 -3.43 1.14 6.99
C PHE A 81 -4.24 2.06 7.92
N HIS A 82 -4.58 3.24 7.42
CA HIS A 82 -5.57 4.11 8.06
C HIS A 82 -6.99 3.60 7.82
N ALA A 83 -7.23 3.11 6.60
CA ALA A 83 -8.50 2.58 6.16
C ALA A 83 -8.28 1.60 5.01
N ILE A 84 -9.14 0.60 4.94
CA ILE A 84 -9.21 -0.36 3.83
C ILE A 84 -10.63 -0.30 3.26
N PHE A 85 -10.72 -0.12 1.95
CA PHE A 85 -11.98 0.01 1.24
C PHE A 85 -12.26 -1.24 0.41
N SER A 86 -13.52 -1.68 0.40
CA SER A 86 -13.94 -2.83 -0.41
C SER A 86 -14.53 -2.42 -1.76
N SER A 87 -14.62 -1.12 -2.03
CA SER A 87 -15.10 -0.58 -3.30
C SER A 87 -14.34 0.69 -3.69
N PRO A 88 -14.07 0.91 -4.99
CA PRO A 88 -13.50 2.16 -5.45
C PRO A 88 -14.38 3.37 -5.11
N LYS A 89 -15.70 3.17 -5.07
CA LYS A 89 -16.66 4.24 -4.77
C LYS A 89 -16.45 4.80 -3.36
N ASP A 90 -16.29 3.94 -2.37
CA ASP A 90 -16.11 4.37 -0.98
C ASP A 90 -14.75 5.06 -0.79
N LEU A 91 -13.71 4.56 -1.47
CA LEU A 91 -12.42 5.23 -1.54
C LEU A 91 -12.53 6.64 -2.14
N PHE A 92 -13.27 6.81 -3.25
CA PHE A 92 -13.47 8.12 -3.85
C PHE A 92 -14.23 9.08 -2.92
N ILE A 93 -15.23 8.59 -2.20
CA ILE A 93 -15.96 9.40 -1.21
C ILE A 93 -14.99 9.89 -0.13
N PHE A 94 -14.18 8.99 0.44
CA PHE A 94 -13.20 9.33 1.46
C PHE A 94 -12.16 10.37 0.99
N LEU A 95 -11.74 10.31 -0.28
CA LEU A 95 -10.74 11.23 -0.83
C LEU A 95 -11.30 12.63 -1.16
N LEU A 96 -12.62 12.78 -1.23
CA LEU A 96 -13.29 14.04 -1.57
C LEU A 96 -13.80 14.80 -0.34
N GLU A 97 -13.78 14.16 0.83
CA GLU A 97 -14.07 14.76 2.14
C GLU A 97 -12.83 15.41 2.75
#